data_AF-A0A1V5NTN4-F1
#
_entry.id   AF-A0A1V5NTN4-F1
#
_cell.length_a   1.000
_cell.length_b   1.000
_cell.length_c   1.000
_cell.angle_alpha   90.00
_cell.angle_beta   90.00
_cell.angle_gamma   90.00
#
_symmetry.space_group_name_H-M   'P 1'
#
loop_
_entity.id
_entity.type
_entity.pdbx_description
1 polymer ?
#
loop_
_entity_poly.entity_id
_entity_poly.type
_entity_poly.pdbx_seq_one_letter_code
_entity_poly.pdbx_strand_id
1 'polypeptide(L)' 'MKAIVSVTFDDAFVIHDVKVVEGHNGLFVAMPSRKTPDGEFRDIAHPITSSAREVIQSAVLNAYENANNLNL' A
#
# COMPACT_ATOMS: atom_id res chain seq x y z
N MET A 1 3.81 -0.79 -11.31
CA MET A 1 3.01 -1.48 -10.27
C MET A 1 3.48 -2.92 -10.20
N LYS A 2 3.65 -3.48 -9.00
CA LYS A 2 4.17 -4.84 -8.78
C LYS A 2 3.15 -5.79 -8.16
N ALA A 3 2.30 -5.30 -7.25
CA ALA A 3 1.25 -6.08 -6.62
C ALA A 3 0.06 -5.19 -6.21
N ILE A 4 -1.10 -5.82 -6.06
CA ILE A 4 -2.30 -5.27 -5.42
C ILE A 4 -2.48 -5.99 -4.09
N VAL A 5 -2.75 -5.24 -3.03
CA VAL A 5 -2.70 -5.68 -1.63
C VAL A 5 -3.98 -5.25 -0.92
N SER A 6 -4.45 -6.07 0.00
CA SER A 6 -5.44 -5.69 1.00
C SER A 6 -4.80 -5.70 2.39
N VAL A 7 -5.09 -4.71 3.21
CA VAL A 7 -4.56 -4.58 4.57
C VAL A 7 -5.71 -4.59 5.56
N THR A 8 -5.67 -5.51 6.51
CA THR A 8 -6.63 -5.57 7.62
C THR A 8 -6.02 -4.95 8.86
N PHE A 9 -6.73 -4.02 9.47
CA PHE A 9 -6.38 -3.32 10.70
C PHE A 9 -7.20 -3.90 11.85
N ASP A 10 -6.51 -4.31 12.90
CA ASP A 10 -7.06 -4.80 14.17
C ASP A 10 -8.17 -5.87 13.99
N ASP A 11 -8.03 -6.73 12.98
CA ASP A 11 -9.01 -7.76 12.59
C ASP A 11 -10.44 -7.25 12.37
N ALA A 12 -10.61 -5.95 12.17
CA ALA A 12 -11.91 -5.28 12.21
C ALA A 12 -12.18 -4.40 10.98
N PHE A 13 -11.14 -3.90 10.32
CA PHE A 13 -11.30 -2.97 9.21
C PHE A 13 -10.33 -3.29 8.06
N VAL A 14 -10.83 -3.39 6.82
CA VAL A 14 -9.99 -3.72 5.66
C VAL A 14 -9.94 -2.57 4.68
N ILE A 15 -8.73 -2.31 4.18
CA ILE A 15 -8.49 -1.40 3.06
C ILE A 15 -8.03 -2.25 1.87
N HIS A 16 -8.81 -2.23 0.79
CA HIS A 16 -8.48 -2.85 -0.50
C HIS A 16 -7.75 -1.87 -1.41
N ASP A 17 -7.19 -2.38 -2.51
CA ASP A 17 -6.53 -1.60 -3.58
C ASP A 17 -5.29 -0.81 -3.14
N VAL A 18 -4.63 -1.23 -2.06
CA VAL A 18 -3.26 -0.80 -1.73
C VAL A 18 -2.32 -1.40 -2.77
N LYS A 19 -1.27 -0.67 -3.17
CA LYS A 19 -0.37 -1.12 -4.25
C LYS A 19 1.07 -1.12 -3.80
N VAL A 20 1.80 -2.17 -4.17
CA VAL A 20 3.27 -2.14 -4.18
C VAL A 20 3.71 -1.58 -5.52
N VAL A 21 4.53 -0.53 -5.48
CA VAL A 21 5.00 0.18 -6.66
C VAL A 21 6.52 0.27 -6.62
N GLU A 22 7.16 0.08 -7.77
CA GLU A 22 8.59 0.32 -7.95
C GLU A 22 8.77 1.74 -8.48
N GLY A 23 9.45 2.58 -7.69
CA GLY A 23 9.89 3.91 -8.09
C GLY A 23 11.41 3.96 -8.26
N HIS A 24 11.93 5.16 -8.54
CA HIS A 24 13.37 5.37 -8.74
C HIS A 24 14.24 4.99 -7.53
N ASN A 25 13.68 5.11 -6.31
CA ASN A 25 14.38 4.81 -5.05
C ASN A 25 13.99 3.44 -4.46
N GLY A 26 13.48 2.53 -5.29
CA GLY A 26 13.06 1.21 -4.89
C GLY A 26 11.55 1.08 -4.66
N LEU A 27 11.16 0.04 -3.94
CA LEU A 27 9.76 -0.29 -3.68
C LEU A 27 9.15 0.65 -2.64
N PHE A 28 7.90 1.05 -2.88
CA PHE A 28 7.09 1.80 -1.93
C PHE A 28 5.63 1.38 -2.01
N VAL A 29 4.86 1.76 -0.99
CA VAL A 29 3.44 1.45 -0.89
C VAL A 29 2.61 2.67 -1.26
N ALA A 30 1.77 2.53 -2.28
CA ALA A 30 0.79 3.55 -2.67
C ALA A 30 -0.57 3.18 -2.10
N MET A 31 -1.22 4.14 -1.46
CA MET A 31 -2.57 3.99 -0.92
C MET A 31 -3.62 3.92 -2.06
N PRO A 32 -4.84 3.43 -1.77
CA PRO A 32 -5.91 3.42 -2.75
C PRO A 32 -6.29 4.85 -3.09
N SER A 33 -6.35 5.19 -4.37
CA SER A 33 -6.67 6.54 -4.83
C SER A 33 -7.75 6.53 -5.89
N ARG A 34 -8.52 7.63 -5.96
CA ARG A 34 -9.52 7.87 -7.00
C ARG A 34 -9.22 9.20 -7.68
N LYS A 35 -9.55 9.24 -8.98
CA LYS A 35 -9.50 10.46 -9.75
C LYS A 35 -10.72 11.32 -9.39
N THR A 36 -10.50 12.55 -8.96
CA THR A 36 -11.54 13.54 -8.69
C THR A 36 -12.07 14.16 -9.99
N PRO A 37 -13.25 14.81 -9.98
CA PRO A 37 -13.83 15.41 -11.19
C PRO A 37 -12.95 16.49 -11.86
N ASP A 38 -12.12 17.17 -11.08
CA ASP A 38 -11.11 18.13 -11.54
C ASP A 38 -9.88 17.47 -12.19
N GLY A 39 -9.78 16.15 -12.12
CA GLY A 39 -8.75 15.34 -12.78
C GLY A 39 -7.58 14.93 -11.89
N GLU A 40 -7.52 15.42 -10.65
CA GLU A 40 -6.47 15.08 -9.69
C GLU A 40 -6.67 13.68 -9.09
N PHE A 41 -5.61 13.08 -8.58
CA PHE A 41 -5.72 11.83 -7.82
C PHE A 41 -5.67 12.14 -6.33
N ARG A 42 -6.63 11.60 -5.57
CA ARG A 42 -6.71 11.73 -4.12
C ARG A 42 -6.76 10.35 -3.50
N ASP A 43 -5.97 10.15 -2.46
CA ASP A 43 -6.05 8.94 -1.65
C ASP A 43 -7.44 8.86 -1.00
N ILE A 44 -8.08 7.69 -1.15
CA ILE A 44 -9.35 7.34 -0.51
C ILE A 44 -9.11 7.10 0.99
N ALA A 45 -7.99 6.46 1.32
CA ALA A 45 -7.54 6.22 2.67
C ALA A 45 -6.04 6.51 2.75
N HIS A 46 -5.59 7.18 3.81
CA HIS A 46 -4.17 7.46 4.01
C HIS A 46 -3.84 7.55 5.50
N PRO A 47 -2.63 7.12 5.91
CA PRO A 47 -2.14 7.35 7.26
C PRO A 47 -1.92 8.86 7.48
N ILE A 48 -2.38 9.36 8.63
CA ILE A 48 -2.20 10.77 9.02
C ILE A 48 -0.76 11.04 9.48
N THR A 49 -0.14 10.08 10.17
CA THR A 49 1.20 10.24 10.75
C THR A 49 2.24 9.42 10.01
N SER A 50 3.50 9.87 10.03
CA SER A 50 4.64 9.14 9.46
C SER A 50 4.82 7.76 10.10
N SER A 51 4.62 7.66 11.41
CA SER A 51 4.69 6.37 12.12
C SER A 51 3.65 5.37 11.60
N ALA A 52 2.40 5.79 11.41
CA ALA A 52 1.36 4.92 10.83
C ALA A 52 1.71 4.52 9.38
N ARG A 53 2.30 5.45 8.60
CA ARG A 53 2.79 5.15 7.25
C ARG A 53 3.89 4.10 7.26
N GLU A 54 4.86 4.21 8.16
CA GLU A 54 5.95 3.25 8.30
C GLU A 54 5.43 1.86 8.66
N VAL A 55 4.51 1.77 9.63
CA VAL A 55 3.88 0.49 10.02
C VAL A 55 3.22 -0.18 8.81
N ILE A 56 2.40 0.54 8.05
CA ILE A 56 1.72 0.00 6.87
C ILE A 56 2.74 -0.40 5.80
N GLN A 57 3.72 0.46 5.53
CA GLN A 57 4.71 0.21 4.49
C GLN A 57 5.57 -1.03 4.80
N SER A 58 6.09 -1.13 6.01
CA SER A 58 6.89 -2.28 6.44
C SER A 58 6.08 -3.57 6.41
N ALA A 59 4.84 -3.57 6.92
CA ALA A 59 4.00 -4.77 6.90
C ALA A 59 3.73 -5.26 5.48
N VAL A 60 3.39 -4.35 4.56
CA VAL A 60 3.07 -4.69 3.17
C VAL A 60 4.32 -5.14 2.39
N LEU A 61 5.44 -4.44 2.52
CA LEU A 61 6.67 -4.80 1.80
C LEU A 61 7.24 -6.14 2.30
N ASN A 62 7.23 -6.38 3.61
CA ASN A 62 7.66 -7.67 4.17
C ASN A 62 6.78 -8.82 3.66
N ALA A 63 5.45 -8.64 3.61
CA ALA A 63 4.55 -9.65 3.08
C ALA A 63 4.78 -9.90 1.58
N TYR A 64 5.05 -8.85 0.81
CA TYR A 64 5.36 -8.95 -0.61
C TYR A 64 6.68 -9.70 -0.87
N GLU A 65 7.73 -9.40 -0.12
CA GLU A 65 9.02 -10.10 -0.20
C GLU A 65 8.88 -11.58 0.17
N ASN A 66 8.19 -11.89 1.27
CA ASN A 66 7.94 -13.27 1.70
C ASN A 66 7.19 -14.06 0.62
N ALA A 67 6.14 -13.48 0.03
CA ALA A 67 5.38 -14.11 -1.04
C ALA A 67 6.25 -14.36 -2.28
N ASN A 68 7.15 -13.43 -2.64
CA ASN A 68 8.07 -13.63 -3.75
C ASN A 68 9.09 -14.75 -3.47
N ASN A 69 9.61 -14.83 -2.25
CA ASN A 69 10.58 -15.85 -1.86
C ASN A 69 9.96 -17.26 -1.81
N LEU A 70 8.66 -17.37 -1.52
CA LEU A 70 7.92 -18.64 -1.57
C LEU A 70 7.67 -19.14 -3.01
N ASN A 71 7.84 -18.29 -4.02
CA ASN A 71 7.65 -18.62 -5.43
C ASN A 71 8.98 -18.96 -6.15
N LEU A 72 10.10 -19.03 -5.42
CA LEU A 72 11.40 -19.53 -5.86
C LEU A 72 11.66 -20.93 -5.28
#